data_AF-A0A962ZVU0-F1
#
_entry.id   AF-A0A962ZVU0-F1
#
_cell.length_a   1.000
_cell.length_b   1.000
_cell.length_c   1.000
_cell.angle_alpha   90.00
_cell.angle_beta   90.00
_cell.angle_gamma   90.00
#
_symmetry.space_group_name_H-M   'P 1'
#
loop_
_entity.id
_entity.type
_entity.pdbx_description
1 polymer ?
#
loop_
_entity_poly.entity_id
_entity_poly.type
_entity_poly.pdbx_seq_one_letter_code
_entity_poly.pdbx_strand_id
1 'polypeptide(L)'
;LDSMMRAGNLSQHNALFVVDDSRHPANREANREAVVNFNLRSARDICYLGAEAQQALLADLVAQLPEHAAGVRFLLDASQWEGKPSYGRSRTLCLLCSVGYRAIMMDDDVLCQAVHSPLRDPGIGIGSGGLRKAAFYASEAELLQSGRPADFNPLTGHASLLGSSLGHCLHTLNEGPLAEAQLRDVNAALANVLRSDSPVLVTQCGSLGDPGTGNAHWGQFLGEDSVARLVSAPQGVAAALQNRLNWLGSSRPNIFKMPFMSQVTGVDNSHLLPPYFPAFRGEDVLFGAMLVSMHPRSVALEYPWSVPHLPLEQRAFDL
;
A
#
# COMPACT_ATOMS: atom_id res chain seq x y z
N LEU A 1 -14.49 -2.16 6.87
CA LEU A 1 -15.60 -1.19 6.73
C LEU A 1 -15.90 -0.41 8.02
N ASP A 2 -16.12 -1.08 9.16
CA ASP A 2 -16.40 -0.39 10.44
C ASP A 2 -15.34 0.64 10.87
N SER A 3 -14.06 0.29 10.74
CA SER A 3 -12.95 1.22 11.03
C SER A 3 -12.99 2.45 10.11
N MET A 4 -13.31 2.27 8.83
CA MET A 4 -13.48 3.36 7.87
C MET A 4 -14.67 4.26 8.22
N MET A 5 -15.82 3.71 8.66
CA MET A 5 -16.95 4.53 9.10
C MET A 5 -16.60 5.42 10.30
N ARG A 6 -15.79 4.91 11.24
CA ARG A 6 -15.43 5.63 12.47
C ARG A 6 -14.38 6.71 12.23
N ALA A 7 -13.37 6.43 11.40
CA ALA A 7 -12.18 7.28 11.30
C ALA A 7 -11.95 7.89 9.91
N GLY A 8 -12.57 7.36 8.85
CA GLY A 8 -12.17 7.60 7.47
C GLY A 8 -12.57 8.94 6.86
N ASN A 9 -13.26 9.83 7.57
CA ASN A 9 -13.70 11.15 7.04
C ASN A 9 -14.33 11.07 5.63
N LEU A 10 -15.26 10.13 5.46
CA LEU A 10 -15.68 9.63 4.14
C LEU A 10 -16.30 10.67 3.20
N SER A 11 -16.86 11.75 3.75
CA SER A 11 -17.43 12.85 2.98
C SER A 11 -16.40 13.63 2.15
N GLN A 12 -15.11 13.54 2.48
CA GLN A 12 -14.03 14.19 1.74
C GLN A 12 -13.64 13.46 0.45
N HIS A 13 -14.09 12.22 0.26
CA HIS A 13 -13.75 11.43 -0.92
C HIS A 13 -14.78 11.59 -2.03
N ASN A 14 -14.32 11.69 -3.28
CA ASN A 14 -15.20 11.80 -4.46
C ASN A 14 -16.08 10.56 -4.66
N ALA A 15 -15.51 9.38 -4.46
CA ALA A 15 -16.17 8.10 -4.59
C ALA A 15 -15.48 7.06 -3.70
N LEU A 16 -16.21 6.00 -3.35
CA LEU A 16 -15.70 4.85 -2.64
C LEU A 16 -16.07 3.59 -3.44
N PHE A 17 -15.16 2.63 -3.50
CA PHE A 17 -15.37 1.36 -4.20
C PHE A 17 -14.95 0.18 -3.32
N VAL A 18 -15.72 -0.91 -3.37
CA VAL A 18 -15.26 -2.25 -3.00
C VAL A 18 -15.10 -3.04 -4.28
N VAL A 19 -13.87 -3.43 -4.62
CA VAL A 19 -13.60 -4.38 -5.70
C VAL A 19 -13.56 -5.77 -5.08
N ASP A 20 -14.55 -6.61 -5.39
CA ASP A 20 -14.66 -7.94 -4.80
C ASP A 20 -14.19 -9.02 -5.77
N ASP A 21 -13.11 -9.69 -5.37
CA ASP A 21 -12.48 -10.78 -6.12
C ASP A 21 -12.74 -12.16 -5.51
N SER A 22 -13.72 -12.26 -4.60
CA SER A 22 -14.05 -13.47 -3.87
C SER A 22 -14.50 -14.59 -4.82
N ARG A 23 -13.89 -15.76 -4.64
CA ARG A 23 -14.20 -16.98 -5.42
C ARG A 23 -15.47 -17.68 -4.93
N HIS A 24 -15.73 -17.62 -3.64
CA HIS A 24 -16.86 -18.31 -3.03
C HIS A 24 -18.14 -17.46 -3.12
N PRO A 25 -19.26 -18.02 -3.66
CA PRO A 25 -20.53 -17.30 -3.74
C PRO A 25 -21.01 -16.74 -2.40
N ALA A 26 -20.83 -17.49 -1.31
CA ALA A 26 -21.20 -17.05 0.03
C ALA A 26 -20.45 -15.78 0.48
N ASN A 27 -19.16 -15.67 0.16
CA ASN A 27 -18.36 -14.48 0.47
C ASN A 27 -18.84 -13.27 -0.34
N ARG A 28 -19.16 -13.47 -1.63
CA ARG A 28 -19.71 -12.41 -2.48
C ARG A 28 -21.04 -11.88 -1.94
N GLU A 29 -21.90 -12.79 -1.45
CA GLU A 29 -23.16 -12.41 -0.81
C GLU A 29 -22.93 -11.58 0.45
N ALA A 30 -22.10 -12.10 1.36
CA ALA A 30 -21.77 -11.43 2.62
C ALA A 30 -21.13 -10.05 2.37
N ASN A 31 -20.23 -9.93 1.39
CA ASN A 31 -19.60 -8.66 1.03
C ASN A 31 -20.61 -7.66 0.48
N ARG A 32 -21.55 -8.11 -0.37
CA ARG A 32 -22.62 -7.25 -0.89
C ARG A 32 -23.53 -6.77 0.22
N GLU A 33 -23.93 -7.65 1.13
CA GLU A 33 -24.74 -7.29 2.29
C GLU A 33 -24.00 -6.31 3.21
N ALA A 34 -22.70 -6.51 3.44
CA ALA A 34 -21.87 -5.59 4.21
C ALA A 34 -21.81 -4.20 3.57
N VAL A 35 -21.74 -4.10 2.24
CA VAL A 35 -21.81 -2.82 1.51
C VAL A 35 -23.18 -2.16 1.67
N VAL A 36 -24.28 -2.92 1.54
CA VAL A 36 -25.63 -2.39 1.77
C VAL A 36 -25.74 -1.81 3.18
N ASN A 37 -25.34 -2.57 4.19
CA ASN A 37 -25.38 -2.16 5.59
C ASN A 37 -24.49 -0.94 5.88
N PHE A 38 -23.34 -0.84 5.21
CA PHE A 38 -22.47 0.33 5.30
C PHE A 38 -23.15 1.59 4.73
N ASN A 39 -23.78 1.49 3.56
CA ASN A 39 -24.45 2.61 2.90
C ASN A 39 -25.66 3.14 3.69
N LEU A 40 -26.31 2.31 4.51
CA LEU A 40 -27.38 2.77 5.40
C LEU A 40 -26.91 3.79 6.46
N ARG A 41 -25.60 3.84 6.76
CA ARG A 41 -25.03 4.62 7.87
C ARG A 41 -23.93 5.59 7.45
N SER A 42 -23.38 5.42 6.25
CA SER A 42 -22.24 6.19 5.77
C SER A 42 -22.63 7.59 5.28
N ALA A 43 -21.72 8.55 5.42
CA ALA A 43 -21.86 9.87 4.81
C ALA A 43 -21.63 9.87 3.28
N ARG A 44 -21.10 8.76 2.74
CA ARG A 44 -20.84 8.55 1.31
C ARG A 44 -21.07 7.08 0.97
N ASP A 45 -21.87 6.83 -0.06
CA ASP A 45 -22.11 5.47 -0.53
C ASP A 45 -20.84 4.86 -1.14
N ILE A 46 -20.63 3.57 -0.86
CA ILE A 46 -19.62 2.74 -1.48
C ILE A 46 -20.26 1.92 -2.61
N CYS A 47 -19.62 1.94 -3.78
CA CYS A 47 -20.02 1.17 -4.94
C CYS A 47 -19.40 -0.23 -4.87
N TYR A 48 -20.23 -1.27 -5.01
CA TYR A 48 -19.77 -2.65 -5.01
C TYR A 48 -19.51 -3.15 -6.43
N LEU A 49 -18.25 -3.43 -6.75
CA LEU A 49 -17.79 -4.01 -8.01
C LEU A 49 -17.55 -5.50 -7.83
N GLY A 50 -18.64 -6.27 -7.77
CA GLY A 50 -18.61 -7.73 -7.74
C GLY A 50 -18.47 -8.37 -9.12
N ALA A 51 -18.50 -9.70 -9.16
CA ALA A 51 -18.25 -10.49 -10.38
C ALA A 51 -19.13 -10.08 -11.59
N GLU A 52 -20.41 -9.80 -11.39
CA GLU A 52 -21.33 -9.39 -12.46
C GLU A 52 -20.96 -8.02 -13.04
N ALA A 53 -20.68 -7.04 -12.18
CA ALA A 53 -20.27 -5.69 -12.60
C ALA A 53 -18.92 -5.71 -13.32
N GLN A 54 -17.97 -6.52 -12.83
CA GLN A 54 -16.68 -6.70 -13.49
C GLN A 54 -16.82 -7.38 -14.87
N GLN A 55 -17.69 -8.39 -14.98
CA GLN A 55 -17.95 -9.06 -16.26
C GLN A 55 -18.61 -8.14 -17.28
N ALA A 56 -19.56 -7.31 -16.84
CA ALA A 56 -20.18 -6.28 -17.67
C ALA A 56 -19.14 -5.27 -18.18
N LEU A 57 -18.30 -4.75 -17.28
CA LEU A 57 -17.20 -3.84 -17.65
C LEU A 57 -16.24 -4.49 -18.66
N LEU A 58 -15.85 -5.74 -18.47
CA LEU A 58 -15.01 -6.48 -19.40
C LEU A 58 -15.66 -6.59 -20.80
N ALA A 59 -16.94 -6.97 -20.84
CA ALA A 59 -17.68 -7.11 -22.10
C ALA A 59 -17.76 -5.78 -22.85
N ASP A 60 -18.07 -4.70 -22.15
CA ASP A 60 -18.18 -3.35 -22.72
C ASP A 60 -16.83 -2.86 -23.24
N LEU A 61 -15.73 -3.06 -22.50
CA LEU A 61 -14.39 -2.68 -22.95
C LEU A 61 -13.96 -3.46 -24.19
N VAL A 62 -14.24 -4.76 -24.26
CA VAL A 62 -13.93 -5.59 -25.44
C VAL A 62 -14.75 -5.17 -26.66
N ALA A 63 -16.02 -4.79 -26.44
CA ALA A 63 -16.88 -4.31 -27.52
C ALA A 63 -16.42 -2.94 -28.06
N GLN A 64 -15.96 -2.04 -27.18
CA GLN A 64 -15.50 -0.70 -27.56
C GLN A 64 -14.08 -0.69 -28.13
N LEU A 65 -13.21 -1.63 -27.71
CA LEU A 65 -11.80 -1.70 -28.10
C LEU A 65 -11.45 -3.11 -28.65
N PRO A 66 -12.08 -3.56 -29.75
CA PRO A 66 -11.90 -4.92 -30.27
C PRO A 66 -10.45 -5.24 -30.64
N GLU A 67 -9.68 -4.27 -31.11
CA GLU A 67 -8.25 -4.39 -31.42
C GLU A 67 -7.37 -4.67 -30.19
N HIS A 68 -7.87 -4.35 -28.99
CA HIS A 68 -7.19 -4.57 -27.72
C HIS A 68 -7.80 -5.68 -26.88
N ALA A 69 -8.78 -6.42 -27.41
CA ALA A 69 -9.54 -7.43 -26.68
C ALA A 69 -8.65 -8.46 -25.96
N ALA A 70 -7.55 -8.90 -26.58
CA ALA A 70 -6.62 -9.84 -25.96
C ALA A 70 -5.96 -9.27 -24.70
N GLY A 71 -5.50 -8.02 -24.75
CA GLY A 71 -4.89 -7.34 -23.60
C GLY A 71 -5.90 -7.03 -22.50
N VAL A 72 -7.11 -6.58 -22.87
CA VAL A 72 -8.19 -6.32 -21.92
C VAL A 72 -8.57 -7.61 -21.17
N ARG A 73 -8.75 -8.72 -21.89
CA ARG A 73 -9.05 -10.02 -21.27
C ARG A 73 -7.90 -10.54 -20.41
N PHE A 74 -6.66 -10.40 -20.88
CA PHE A 74 -5.49 -10.75 -20.07
C PHE A 74 -5.52 -10.02 -18.72
N LEU A 75 -5.82 -8.72 -18.71
CA LEU A 75 -5.84 -7.91 -17.49
C LEU A 75 -7.03 -8.17 -16.56
N LEU A 76 -8.22 -8.44 -17.12
CA LEU A 76 -9.48 -8.35 -16.36
C LEU A 76 -10.29 -9.66 -16.33
N ASP A 77 -10.06 -10.61 -17.23
CA ASP A 77 -10.86 -11.83 -17.31
C ASP A 77 -10.49 -12.80 -16.18
N ALA A 78 -11.39 -12.95 -15.21
CA ALA A 78 -11.15 -13.78 -14.04
C ALA A 78 -10.91 -15.26 -14.38
N SER A 79 -11.50 -15.75 -15.47
CA SER A 79 -11.39 -17.15 -15.90
C SER A 79 -9.97 -17.53 -16.34
N GLN A 80 -9.17 -16.57 -16.83
CA GLN A 80 -7.78 -16.81 -17.23
C GLN A 80 -6.86 -17.10 -16.05
N TRP A 81 -7.29 -16.73 -14.84
CA TRP A 81 -6.48 -16.76 -13.62
C TRP A 81 -7.09 -17.66 -12.54
N GLU A 82 -7.94 -18.61 -12.93
CA GLU A 82 -8.59 -19.53 -12.00
C GLU A 82 -7.56 -20.28 -11.16
N GLY A 83 -7.83 -20.37 -9.84
CA GLY A 83 -6.93 -20.99 -8.88
C GLY A 83 -5.64 -20.22 -8.58
N LYS A 84 -5.39 -19.06 -9.21
CA LYS A 84 -4.22 -18.21 -8.93
C LYS A 84 -4.59 -17.02 -8.05
N PRO A 85 -3.72 -16.58 -7.11
CA PRO A 85 -3.91 -15.30 -6.44
C PRO A 85 -3.99 -14.17 -7.48
N SER A 86 -5.01 -13.32 -7.40
CA SER A 86 -5.37 -12.33 -8.44
C SER A 86 -5.42 -10.89 -7.91
N TYR A 87 -4.52 -10.57 -6.97
CA TYR A 87 -4.45 -9.25 -6.34
C TYR A 87 -4.28 -8.12 -7.38
N GLY A 88 -3.44 -8.33 -8.38
CA GLY A 88 -3.17 -7.34 -9.42
C GLY A 88 -4.36 -7.08 -10.35
N ARG A 89 -5.22 -8.08 -10.60
CA ARG A 89 -6.49 -7.85 -11.30
C ARG A 89 -7.35 -6.84 -10.55
N SER A 90 -7.51 -7.04 -9.24
CA SER A 90 -8.29 -6.14 -8.38
C SER A 90 -7.70 -4.73 -8.34
N ARG A 91 -6.38 -4.61 -8.21
CA ARG A 91 -5.69 -3.31 -8.25
C ARG A 91 -5.80 -2.63 -9.63
N THR A 92 -5.80 -3.39 -10.71
CA THR A 92 -6.04 -2.85 -12.07
C THR A 92 -7.47 -2.32 -12.22
N LEU A 93 -8.47 -3.00 -11.66
CA LEU A 93 -9.83 -2.47 -11.59
C LEU A 93 -9.89 -1.17 -10.77
N CYS A 94 -9.18 -1.09 -9.64
CA CYS A 94 -9.05 0.16 -8.88
C CYS A 94 -8.46 1.31 -9.72
N LEU A 95 -7.47 1.03 -10.59
CA LEU A 95 -6.95 2.04 -11.52
C LEU A 95 -8.01 2.45 -12.55
N LEU A 96 -8.76 1.52 -13.12
CA LEU A 96 -9.83 1.86 -14.08
C LEU A 96 -10.94 2.71 -13.44
N CYS A 97 -11.30 2.44 -12.19
CA CYS A 97 -12.30 3.21 -11.45
C CYS A 97 -11.83 4.61 -11.03
N SER A 98 -10.54 4.91 -11.14
CA SER A 98 -9.94 6.15 -10.65
C SER A 98 -9.21 6.97 -11.70
N VAL A 99 -9.40 6.67 -12.99
CA VAL A 99 -8.76 7.41 -14.08
C VAL A 99 -9.04 8.91 -13.94
N GLY A 100 -7.97 9.72 -13.92
CA GLY A 100 -8.06 11.18 -13.74
C GLY A 100 -8.10 11.64 -12.28
N TYR A 101 -8.14 10.73 -11.31
CA TYR A 101 -8.23 11.03 -9.88
C TYR A 101 -6.99 10.53 -9.12
N ARG A 102 -6.78 11.09 -7.93
CA ARG A 102 -5.92 10.48 -6.92
C ARG A 102 -6.73 9.43 -6.17
N ALA A 103 -6.20 8.23 -6.05
CA ALA A 103 -6.88 7.11 -5.39
C ALA A 103 -6.07 6.60 -4.22
N ILE A 104 -6.77 6.03 -3.24
CA ILE A 104 -6.17 5.33 -2.10
C ILE A 104 -6.73 3.92 -2.13
N MET A 105 -5.86 2.95 -2.29
CA MET A 105 -6.18 1.52 -2.26
C MET A 105 -5.85 0.98 -0.88
N MET A 106 -6.79 0.26 -0.27
CA MET A 106 -6.65 -0.33 1.06
C MET A 106 -7.08 -1.80 0.98
N ASP A 107 -6.23 -2.70 1.47
CA ASP A 107 -6.54 -4.12 1.60
C ASP A 107 -7.64 -4.32 2.66
N ASP A 108 -8.41 -5.40 2.54
CA ASP A 108 -9.60 -5.66 3.37
C ASP A 108 -9.27 -6.18 4.78
N ASP A 109 -8.04 -6.66 5.00
CA ASP A 109 -7.49 -7.09 6.29
C ASP A 109 -6.73 -5.98 7.06
N VAL A 110 -6.96 -4.71 6.69
CA VAL A 110 -6.40 -3.53 7.33
C VAL A 110 -7.43 -2.75 8.15
N LEU A 111 -7.02 -2.24 9.31
CA LEU A 111 -7.79 -1.25 10.05
C LEU A 111 -7.50 0.16 9.54
N CYS A 112 -8.54 0.96 9.28
CA CYS A 112 -8.42 2.37 8.91
C CYS A 112 -8.04 3.24 10.13
N GLN A 113 -6.81 3.05 10.61
CA GLN A 113 -6.20 3.79 11.72
C GLN A 113 -4.72 4.00 11.40
N ALA A 114 -4.27 5.26 11.40
CA ALA A 114 -2.84 5.53 11.30
C ALA A 114 -2.21 5.38 12.69
N VAL A 115 -1.05 4.75 12.75
CA VAL A 115 -0.28 4.51 13.97
C VAL A 115 1.13 5.03 13.74
N HIS A 116 1.62 5.90 14.60
CA HIS A 116 2.99 6.41 14.50
C HIS A 116 4.01 5.27 14.57
N SER A 117 5.12 5.41 13.84
CA SER A 117 6.23 4.48 13.98
C SER A 117 6.70 4.39 15.45
N PRO A 118 6.97 3.18 15.97
CA PRO A 118 7.61 3.00 17.27
C PRO A 118 9.07 3.45 17.28
N LEU A 119 9.68 3.66 16.10
CA LEU A 119 11.04 4.18 15.93
C LEU A 119 10.99 5.58 15.33
N ARG A 120 11.85 6.49 15.78
CA ARG A 120 11.90 7.87 15.26
C ARG A 120 13.33 8.29 14.98
N ASP A 121 13.59 8.61 13.72
CA ASP A 121 14.83 9.23 13.28
C ASP A 121 14.52 10.69 12.85
N PRO A 122 15.46 11.63 12.98
CA PRO A 122 15.26 13.00 12.54
C PRO A 122 15.36 13.15 11.02
N GLY A 123 14.77 14.23 10.52
CA GLY A 123 14.82 14.65 9.12
C GLY A 123 14.08 13.69 8.19
N ILE A 124 14.45 13.71 6.91
CA ILE A 124 13.99 12.79 5.88
C ILE A 124 15.12 11.90 5.38
N GLY A 125 14.79 10.75 4.79
CA GLY A 125 15.71 9.95 3.99
C GLY A 125 15.40 9.99 2.50
N ILE A 126 16.42 9.78 1.68
CA ILE A 126 16.32 9.64 0.23
C ILE A 126 17.09 8.37 -0.13
N GLY A 127 16.44 7.38 -0.75
CA GLY A 127 17.18 6.14 -1.02
C GLY A 127 16.36 4.98 -1.56
N SER A 128 16.84 3.78 -1.25
CA SER A 128 16.28 2.48 -1.66
C SER A 128 15.71 1.73 -0.46
N GLY A 129 15.05 0.59 -0.70
CA GLY A 129 14.26 -0.16 0.29
C GLY A 129 14.97 -0.54 1.61
N GLY A 130 16.30 -0.45 1.70
CA GLY A 130 17.05 -0.65 2.96
C GLY A 130 16.76 0.40 4.06
N LEU A 131 15.94 1.41 3.77
CA LEU A 131 15.50 2.41 4.74
C LEU A 131 14.34 1.94 5.64
N ARG A 132 13.64 0.85 5.27
CA ARG A 132 12.63 0.25 6.16
C ARG A 132 13.31 -0.46 7.34
N LYS A 133 12.77 -0.25 8.53
CA LYS A 133 13.20 -0.86 9.79
C LYS A 133 12.13 -1.84 10.27
N ALA A 134 12.55 -2.79 11.11
CA ALA A 134 11.67 -3.74 11.76
C ALA A 134 11.80 -3.72 13.28
N ALA A 135 10.68 -3.97 13.97
CA ALA A 135 10.59 -4.30 15.39
C ALA A 135 9.73 -5.56 15.55
N PHE A 136 10.04 -6.38 16.55
CA PHE A 136 9.46 -7.71 16.72
C PHE A 136 8.81 -7.83 18.10
N TYR A 137 7.64 -8.46 18.16
CA TYR A 137 6.83 -8.57 19.37
C TYR A 137 6.54 -10.04 19.70
N ALA A 138 6.48 -10.37 20.99
CA ALA A 138 6.23 -11.73 21.43
C ALA A 138 4.73 -12.07 21.45
N SER A 139 3.87 -11.06 21.56
CA SER A 139 2.41 -11.22 21.62
C SER A 139 1.65 -10.10 20.91
N GLU A 140 0.40 -10.38 20.54
CA GLU A 140 -0.51 -9.36 19.99
C GLU A 140 -0.74 -8.21 20.97
N ALA A 141 -0.76 -8.50 22.28
CA ALA A 141 -0.89 -7.47 23.31
C ALA A 141 0.29 -6.49 23.29
N GLU A 142 1.52 -6.98 23.18
CA GLU A 142 2.71 -6.14 23.04
C GLU A 142 2.70 -5.33 21.73
N LEU A 143 2.32 -5.97 20.61
CA LEU A 143 2.19 -5.31 19.31
C LEU A 143 1.23 -4.13 19.40
N LEU A 144 0.02 -4.35 19.94
CA LEU A 144 -1.01 -3.32 20.05
C LEU A 144 -0.60 -2.19 21.00
N GLN A 145 0.09 -2.50 22.11
CA GLN A 145 0.59 -1.51 23.06
C GLN A 145 1.77 -0.69 22.51
N SER A 146 2.52 -1.23 21.56
CA SER A 146 3.63 -0.52 20.92
C SER A 146 3.19 0.63 20.03
N GLY A 147 1.99 0.52 19.45
CA GLY A 147 1.42 1.47 18.53
C GLY A 147 0.82 2.67 19.25
N ARG A 148 1.21 3.89 18.85
CA ARG A 148 0.51 5.12 19.24
C ARG A 148 -0.39 5.58 18.10
N PRO A 149 -1.73 5.53 18.24
CA PRO A 149 -2.64 6.07 17.24
C PRO A 149 -2.28 7.52 16.91
N ALA A 150 -2.26 7.85 15.62
CA ALA A 150 -2.18 9.23 15.17
C ALA A 150 -3.54 9.93 15.30
N ASP A 151 -3.53 11.26 15.25
CA ASP A 151 -4.70 12.13 15.25
C ASP A 151 -5.37 12.26 13.86
N PHE A 152 -4.86 11.51 12.86
CA PHE A 152 -5.42 11.41 11.51
C PHE A 152 -5.68 9.97 11.10
N ASN A 153 -6.50 9.79 10.07
CA ASN A 153 -6.77 8.48 9.45
C ASN A 153 -5.85 8.25 8.23
N PRO A 154 -5.59 7.00 7.83
CA PRO A 154 -4.67 6.71 6.74
C PRO A 154 -5.13 7.25 5.38
N LEU A 155 -6.45 7.44 5.16
CA LEU A 155 -6.95 7.98 3.90
C LEU A 155 -6.53 9.45 3.73
N THR A 156 -6.79 10.28 4.74
CA THR A 156 -6.34 11.69 4.76
C THR A 156 -4.80 11.76 4.78
N GLY A 157 -4.14 10.87 5.52
CA GLY A 157 -2.67 10.79 5.58
C GLY A 157 -2.05 10.59 4.19
N HIS A 158 -2.51 9.58 3.45
CA HIS A 158 -2.03 9.32 2.08
C HIS A 158 -2.32 10.49 1.13
N ALA A 159 -3.51 11.09 1.21
CA ALA A 159 -3.92 12.18 0.32
C ALA A 159 -3.07 13.47 0.48
N SER A 160 -2.45 13.68 1.65
CA SER A 160 -1.84 14.97 2.02
C SER A 160 -0.77 15.47 1.04
N LEU A 161 0.17 14.60 0.62
CA LEU A 161 1.26 14.94 -0.30
C LEU A 161 1.19 14.18 -1.64
N LEU A 162 0.15 13.37 -1.86
CA LEU A 162 -0.05 12.65 -3.11
C LEU A 162 -0.37 13.62 -4.26
N GLY A 163 0.39 13.52 -5.35
CA GLY A 163 0.36 14.43 -6.50
C GLY A 163 1.08 15.77 -6.28
N SER A 164 1.70 15.98 -5.12
CA SER A 164 2.54 17.17 -4.89
C SER A 164 3.90 17.04 -5.58
N SER A 165 4.62 18.16 -5.69
CA SER A 165 6.01 18.14 -6.15
C SER A 165 6.96 17.72 -5.04
N LEU A 166 8.10 17.12 -5.40
CA LEU A 166 9.15 16.75 -4.46
C LEU A 166 9.62 17.96 -3.66
N GLY A 167 9.78 19.14 -4.28
CA GLY A 167 10.17 20.36 -3.57
C GLY A 167 9.17 20.75 -2.47
N HIS A 168 7.86 20.65 -2.75
CA HIS A 168 6.83 20.89 -1.74
C HIS A 168 6.88 19.83 -0.63
N CYS A 169 6.98 18.56 -0.99
CA CYS A 169 7.10 17.45 -0.05
C CYS A 169 8.30 17.62 0.90
N LEU A 170 9.49 17.93 0.37
CA LEU A 170 10.70 18.20 1.13
C LEU A 170 10.50 19.38 2.10
N HIS A 171 9.91 20.49 1.63
CA HIS A 171 9.67 21.65 2.47
C HIS A 171 8.71 21.34 3.63
N THR A 172 7.63 20.61 3.35
CA THR A 172 6.60 20.25 4.34
C THR A 172 7.13 19.25 5.37
N LEU A 173 7.94 18.27 4.97
CA LEU A 173 8.36 17.17 5.83
C LEU A 173 9.70 17.39 6.55
N ASN A 174 10.56 18.26 6.03
CA ASN A 174 11.93 18.42 6.53
C ASN A 174 12.09 19.59 7.52
N GLU A 175 11.02 20.35 7.78
CA GLU A 175 11.02 21.51 8.71
C GLU A 175 12.16 22.51 8.45
N GLY A 176 12.59 22.64 7.18
CA GLY A 176 13.76 23.42 6.80
C GLY A 176 14.44 22.94 5.52
N PRO A 177 15.54 23.57 5.09
CA PRO A 177 16.30 23.14 3.92
C PRO A 177 16.92 21.76 4.14
N LEU A 178 17.16 21.03 3.05
CA LEU A 178 17.84 19.74 3.10
C LEU A 178 19.27 19.93 3.61
N ALA A 179 19.63 19.25 4.71
CA ALA A 179 20.97 19.31 5.26
C ALA A 179 21.91 18.31 4.56
N GLU A 180 23.20 18.64 4.49
CA GLU A 180 24.24 17.79 3.88
C GLU A 180 24.26 16.37 4.48
N ALA A 181 24.04 16.26 5.80
CA ALA A 181 23.99 14.98 6.49
C ALA A 181 22.88 14.04 5.97
N GLN A 182 21.80 14.59 5.40
CA GLN A 182 20.67 13.84 4.85
C GLN A 182 20.91 13.34 3.42
N LEU A 183 21.99 13.83 2.80
CA LEU A 183 22.46 13.38 1.49
C LEU A 183 23.53 12.30 1.58
N ARG A 184 23.99 11.96 2.79
CA ARG A 184 24.94 10.85 3.00
C ARG A 184 24.29 9.54 2.54
N ASP A 185 25.07 8.75 1.80
CA ASP A 185 24.68 7.44 1.25
C ASP A 185 23.52 7.47 0.25
N VAL A 186 23.09 8.65 -0.21
CA VAL A 186 22.15 8.78 -1.31
C VAL A 186 22.83 8.32 -2.61
N ASN A 187 22.18 7.39 -3.30
CA ASN A 187 22.66 6.93 -4.60
C ASN A 187 22.63 8.10 -5.61
N ALA A 188 23.80 8.50 -6.12
CA ALA A 188 23.93 9.61 -7.05
C ALA A 188 23.13 9.40 -8.36
N ALA A 189 23.02 8.17 -8.86
CA ALA A 189 22.22 7.89 -10.05
C ALA A 189 20.72 8.14 -9.81
N LEU A 190 20.26 7.87 -8.57
CA LEU A 190 18.89 8.18 -8.15
C LEU A 190 18.70 9.69 -7.96
N ALA A 191 19.63 10.38 -7.29
CA ALA A 191 19.55 11.81 -7.08
C ALA A 191 19.54 12.61 -8.40
N ASN A 192 20.32 12.20 -9.41
CA ASN A 192 20.43 12.90 -10.69
C ASN A 192 19.14 12.96 -11.50
N VAL A 193 18.19 12.05 -11.26
CA VAL A 193 16.90 12.04 -11.97
C VAL A 193 15.76 12.70 -11.18
N LEU A 194 16.02 13.08 -9.92
CA LEU A 194 15.08 13.78 -9.06
C LEU A 194 15.24 15.29 -9.19
N ARG A 195 14.10 15.98 -9.27
CA ARG A 195 14.03 17.43 -9.40
C ARG A 195 13.01 17.99 -8.43
N SER A 196 13.09 19.29 -8.12
CA SER A 196 12.08 19.92 -7.26
C SER A 196 10.65 19.82 -7.82
N ASP A 197 10.50 19.70 -9.15
CA ASP A 197 9.23 19.50 -9.85
C ASP A 197 8.84 18.03 -10.06
N SER A 198 9.63 17.07 -9.56
CA SER A 198 9.30 15.64 -9.60
C SER A 198 7.97 15.35 -8.91
N PRO A 199 6.98 14.72 -9.57
CA PRO A 199 5.70 14.44 -8.95
C PRO A 199 5.77 13.24 -8.00
N VAL A 200 5.07 13.33 -6.86
CA VAL A 200 4.81 12.21 -5.94
C VAL A 200 3.63 11.41 -6.49
N LEU A 201 3.93 10.37 -7.28
CA LEU A 201 2.89 9.54 -7.91
C LEU A 201 2.38 8.42 -7.01
N VAL A 202 3.16 8.04 -6.00
CA VAL A 202 2.77 7.00 -5.04
C VAL A 202 3.04 7.47 -3.63
N THR A 203 2.11 7.21 -2.73
CA THR A 203 2.36 7.29 -1.28
C THR A 203 2.15 5.93 -0.63
N GLN A 204 3.01 5.58 0.32
CA GLN A 204 3.02 4.29 1.00
C GLN A 204 3.30 4.47 2.50
N CYS A 205 3.07 3.44 3.30
CA CYS A 205 3.27 3.46 4.75
C CYS A 205 3.79 2.11 5.26
N GLY A 206 4.10 2.03 6.55
CA GLY A 206 4.45 0.75 7.18
C GLY A 206 3.23 -0.12 7.52
N SER A 207 3.50 -1.31 8.03
CA SER A 207 2.50 -2.19 8.65
C SER A 207 2.81 -2.40 10.14
N LEU A 208 1.76 -2.54 10.94
CA LEU A 208 1.81 -3.01 12.32
C LEU A 208 1.03 -4.32 12.42
N GLY A 209 1.73 -5.42 12.61
CA GLY A 209 1.23 -6.78 12.55
C GLY A 209 1.90 -7.54 11.41
N ASP A 210 1.07 -8.19 10.59
CA ASP A 210 1.55 -9.02 9.50
C ASP A 210 2.36 -8.15 8.47
N PRO A 211 3.56 -8.56 8.05
CA PRO A 211 4.38 -7.76 7.12
C PRO A 211 3.93 -7.84 5.66
N GLY A 212 2.93 -8.67 5.34
CA GLY A 212 2.45 -8.94 3.98
C GLY A 212 3.42 -9.77 3.14
N THR A 213 4.54 -10.25 3.70
CA THR A 213 5.59 -10.96 2.96
C THR A 213 5.26 -12.43 2.73
N GLY A 214 5.74 -12.97 1.59
CA GLY A 214 5.42 -14.33 1.14
C GLY A 214 6.18 -15.45 1.84
N ASN A 215 7.36 -15.17 2.41
CA ASN A 215 8.18 -16.11 3.17
C ASN A 215 9.07 -15.33 4.15
N ALA A 216 9.74 -16.02 5.07
CA ALA A 216 10.60 -15.42 6.09
C ALA A 216 11.92 -14.81 5.55
N HIS A 217 12.27 -14.99 4.26
CA HIS A 217 13.49 -14.43 3.69
C HIS A 217 13.50 -12.89 3.68
N TRP A 218 12.34 -12.26 3.89
CA TRP A 218 12.28 -10.81 4.09
C TRP A 218 13.24 -10.32 5.19
N GLY A 219 13.48 -11.14 6.23
CA GLY A 219 14.41 -10.85 7.31
C GLY A 219 15.87 -10.68 6.84
N GLN A 220 16.25 -11.24 5.69
CA GLN A 220 17.59 -11.12 5.11
C GLN A 220 17.85 -9.74 4.49
N PHE A 221 16.78 -8.97 4.20
CA PHE A 221 16.88 -7.64 3.61
C PHE A 221 16.80 -6.53 4.67
N LEU A 222 16.88 -6.89 5.96
CA LEU A 222 16.88 -5.96 7.06
C LEU A 222 18.23 -5.24 7.21
N GLY A 223 18.17 -3.94 7.49
CA GLY A 223 19.34 -3.18 7.90
C GLY A 223 19.86 -3.60 9.28
N GLU A 224 21.12 -3.25 9.57
CA GLU A 224 21.87 -3.68 10.77
C GLU A 224 21.10 -3.49 12.08
N ASP A 225 20.50 -2.31 12.30
CA ASP A 225 19.68 -2.03 13.48
C ASP A 225 18.52 -3.02 13.66
N SER A 226 17.88 -3.42 12.56
CA SER A 226 16.73 -4.32 12.57
C SER A 226 17.18 -5.77 12.75
N VAL A 227 18.33 -6.15 12.19
CA VAL A 227 18.97 -7.45 12.45
C VAL A 227 19.36 -7.57 13.93
N ALA A 228 19.92 -6.51 14.52
CA ALA A 228 20.24 -6.49 15.95
C ALA A 228 18.99 -6.68 16.82
N ARG A 229 17.86 -6.03 16.49
CA ARG A 229 16.57 -6.24 17.17
C ARG A 229 16.05 -7.67 16.97
N LEU A 230 16.20 -8.24 15.77
CA LEU A 230 15.77 -9.61 15.48
C LEU A 230 16.56 -10.64 16.30
N VAL A 231 17.89 -10.51 16.34
CA VAL A 231 18.78 -11.41 17.10
C VAL A 231 18.55 -11.28 18.61
N SER A 232 18.19 -10.08 19.07
CA SER A 232 17.91 -9.80 20.49
C SER A 232 16.44 -10.05 20.89
N ALA A 233 15.59 -10.56 19.99
CA ALA A 233 14.18 -10.76 20.26
C ALA A 233 13.97 -11.80 21.39
N PRO A 234 13.21 -11.52 22.45
CA PRO A 234 13.04 -12.42 23.60
C PRO A 234 12.50 -13.81 23.23
N GLN A 235 11.66 -13.88 22.20
CA GLN A 235 11.09 -15.12 21.65
C GLN A 235 12.05 -15.89 20.73
N GLY A 236 13.22 -15.33 20.41
CA GLY A 236 14.19 -15.88 19.47
C GLY A 236 13.88 -15.56 18.00
N VAL A 237 14.92 -15.62 17.16
CA VAL A 237 14.88 -15.23 15.74
C VAL A 237 13.80 -15.97 14.95
N ALA A 238 13.71 -17.30 15.11
CA ALA A 238 12.75 -18.11 14.38
C ALA A 238 11.31 -17.70 14.69
N ALA A 239 10.94 -17.64 15.98
CA ALA A 239 9.60 -17.26 16.39
C ALA A 239 9.26 -15.81 16.00
N ALA A 240 10.23 -14.88 16.07
CA ALA A 240 10.05 -13.49 15.68
C ALA A 240 9.72 -13.31 14.18
N LEU A 241 10.18 -14.22 13.32
CA LEU A 241 9.82 -14.23 11.89
C LEU A 241 8.52 -15.00 11.64
N GLN A 242 8.31 -16.13 12.32
CA GLN A 242 7.18 -17.03 12.08
C GLN A 242 5.84 -16.48 12.59
N ASN A 243 5.84 -15.79 13.73
CA ASN A 243 4.61 -15.32 14.36
C ASN A 243 3.97 -14.12 13.64
N ARG A 244 4.72 -13.46 12.75
CA ARG A 244 4.29 -12.28 11.98
C ARG A 244 3.75 -11.14 12.85
N LEU A 245 4.21 -11.04 14.09
CA LEU A 245 3.91 -9.93 15.01
C LEU A 245 5.06 -8.93 14.97
N ASN A 246 5.06 -8.07 13.95
CA ASN A 246 6.13 -7.10 13.74
C ASN A 246 5.59 -5.71 13.37
N TRP A 247 6.43 -4.71 13.56
CA TRP A 247 6.29 -3.44 12.86
C TRP A 247 7.31 -3.44 11.74
N LEU A 248 6.89 -3.15 10.51
CA LEU A 248 7.75 -3.00 9.35
C LEU A 248 7.42 -1.68 8.65
N GLY A 249 8.36 -0.74 8.63
CA GLY A 249 8.11 0.56 8.01
C GLY A 249 9.25 1.53 8.17
N SER A 250 8.97 2.81 7.97
CA SER A 250 9.96 3.88 8.06
C SER A 250 9.90 4.61 9.40
N SER A 251 11.07 4.96 9.94
CA SER A 251 11.21 5.73 11.20
C SER A 251 11.20 7.25 10.99
N ARG A 252 11.21 7.68 9.73
CA ARG A 252 11.14 9.07 9.26
C ARG A 252 10.56 9.09 7.84
N PRO A 253 10.08 10.22 7.31
CA PRO A 253 9.61 10.26 5.93
C PRO A 253 10.75 9.91 4.96
N ASN A 254 10.45 9.07 3.96
CA ASN A 254 11.44 8.61 3.00
C ASN A 254 10.98 8.81 1.56
N ILE A 255 11.89 9.30 0.72
CA ILE A 255 11.70 9.43 -0.71
C ILE A 255 12.36 8.25 -1.41
N PHE A 256 11.54 7.47 -2.11
CA PHE A 256 11.95 6.33 -2.90
C PHE A 256 11.77 6.61 -4.38
N LYS A 257 12.67 6.05 -5.20
CA LYS A 257 12.48 6.10 -6.66
C LYS A 257 11.46 5.08 -7.12
N MET A 258 11.54 3.87 -6.59
CA MET A 258 10.61 2.78 -6.91
C MET A 258 9.70 2.56 -5.71
N PRO A 259 8.37 2.62 -5.88
CA PRO A 259 7.44 2.26 -4.82
C PRO A 259 7.51 0.74 -4.56
N PHE A 260 7.16 0.37 -3.34
CA PHE A 260 6.94 -1.01 -2.91
C PHE A 260 5.66 -0.96 -2.08
N MET A 261 4.56 -1.35 -2.74
CA MET A 261 3.23 -1.03 -2.24
C MET A 261 2.99 -1.62 -0.85
N SER A 262 2.28 -0.85 -0.03
CA SER A 262 1.81 -1.28 1.28
C SER A 262 0.33 -1.64 1.22
N GLN A 263 -0.16 -2.24 2.30
CA GLN A 263 -1.56 -2.62 2.47
C GLN A 263 -2.51 -1.43 2.39
N VAL A 264 -2.00 -0.20 2.55
CA VAL A 264 -2.65 1.02 2.08
C VAL A 264 -1.68 1.79 1.20
N THR A 265 -2.10 2.16 0.00
CA THR A 265 -1.26 2.86 -0.97
C THR A 265 -2.06 3.94 -1.67
N GLY A 266 -1.53 5.15 -1.71
CA GLY A 266 -2.05 6.23 -2.55
C GLY A 266 -1.40 6.21 -3.93
N VAL A 267 -2.18 6.40 -4.98
CA VAL A 267 -1.70 6.53 -6.37
C VAL A 267 -2.28 7.79 -7.03
N ASP A 268 -1.45 8.53 -7.75
CA ASP A 268 -1.90 9.67 -8.55
C ASP A 268 -2.21 9.21 -9.97
N ASN A 269 -3.45 8.77 -10.16
CA ASN A 269 -3.96 8.26 -11.43
C ASN A 269 -4.51 9.37 -12.33
N SER A 270 -4.17 10.64 -12.06
CA SER A 270 -4.26 11.73 -13.04
C SER A 270 -3.17 11.63 -14.11
N HIS A 271 -2.09 10.91 -13.80
CA HIS A 271 -1.08 10.45 -14.75
C HIS A 271 -1.45 9.07 -15.29
N LEU A 272 -1.01 8.74 -16.51
CA LEU A 272 -1.14 7.39 -17.05
C LEU A 272 -0.25 6.43 -16.24
N LEU A 273 -0.85 5.60 -15.40
CA LEU A 273 -0.16 4.57 -14.61
C LEU A 273 -0.14 3.22 -15.35
N PRO A 274 0.88 2.37 -15.15
CA PRO A 274 0.86 1.01 -15.69
C PRO A 274 -0.23 0.17 -15.01
N PRO A 275 -0.76 -0.88 -15.67
CA PRO A 275 -1.58 -1.87 -14.98
C PRO A 275 -0.74 -2.68 -14.01
N TYR A 276 -1.40 -3.42 -13.11
CA TYR A 276 -0.73 -4.47 -12.35
C TYR A 276 -0.74 -5.76 -13.15
N PHE A 277 0.27 -6.61 -12.93
CA PHE A 277 0.22 -7.95 -13.49
C PHE A 277 -0.93 -8.74 -12.83
N PRO A 278 -1.82 -9.42 -13.57
CA PRO A 278 -3.14 -9.78 -13.04
C PRO A 278 -3.14 -10.84 -11.93
N ALA A 279 -2.15 -11.73 -11.94
CA ALA A 279 -2.09 -12.88 -11.05
C ALA A 279 -0.68 -13.15 -10.52
N PHE A 280 -0.58 -14.03 -9.52
CA PHE A 280 0.63 -14.32 -8.75
C PHE A 280 1.04 -13.19 -7.79
N ARG A 281 2.11 -13.44 -7.03
CA ARG A 281 2.72 -12.49 -6.08
C ARG A 281 3.77 -11.64 -6.81
N GLY A 282 3.95 -10.41 -6.36
CA GLY A 282 4.98 -9.49 -6.88
C GLY A 282 4.48 -8.58 -8.01
N GLU A 283 3.17 -8.53 -8.20
CA GLU A 283 2.48 -7.62 -9.11
C GLU A 283 2.75 -6.15 -8.78
N ASP A 284 2.93 -5.84 -7.49
CA ASP A 284 3.26 -4.52 -6.95
C ASP A 284 4.70 -4.11 -7.28
N VAL A 285 5.65 -5.03 -7.20
CA VAL A 285 7.06 -4.82 -7.59
C VAL A 285 7.14 -4.56 -9.09
N LEU A 286 6.43 -5.35 -9.90
CA LEU A 286 6.38 -5.16 -11.35
C LEU A 286 5.69 -3.83 -11.72
N PHE A 287 4.60 -3.47 -11.03
CA PHE A 287 3.99 -2.14 -11.16
C PHE A 287 5.00 -1.02 -10.88
N GLY A 288 5.75 -1.12 -9.78
CA GLY A 288 6.76 -0.13 -9.41
C GLY A 288 7.88 -0.01 -10.46
N ALA A 289 8.35 -1.13 -11.00
CA ALA A 289 9.36 -1.14 -12.06
C ALA A 289 8.84 -0.50 -13.36
N MET A 290 7.62 -0.82 -13.78
CA MET A 290 6.97 -0.19 -14.94
C MET A 290 6.74 1.30 -14.71
N LEU A 291 6.32 1.70 -13.51
CA LEU A 291 6.08 3.10 -13.15
C LEU A 291 7.35 3.93 -13.29
N VAL A 292 8.49 3.43 -12.79
CA VAL A 292 9.78 4.11 -12.93
C VAL A 292 10.21 4.24 -14.39
N SER A 293 9.84 3.27 -15.23
CA SER A 293 10.15 3.28 -16.66
C SER A 293 9.28 4.28 -17.42
N MET A 294 7.99 4.37 -17.10
CA MET A 294 7.04 5.32 -17.70
C MET A 294 7.24 6.76 -17.19
N HIS A 295 7.60 6.90 -15.91
CA HIS A 295 7.75 8.18 -15.21
C HIS A 295 9.14 8.27 -14.56
N PRO A 296 10.22 8.44 -15.35
CA PRO A 296 11.60 8.42 -14.84
C PRO A 296 11.91 9.57 -13.88
N ARG A 297 11.06 10.61 -13.80
CA ARG A 297 11.20 11.73 -12.86
C ARG A 297 10.24 11.69 -11.68
N SER A 298 9.35 10.70 -11.56
CA SER A 298 8.46 10.59 -10.40
C SER A 298 9.17 10.06 -9.15
N VAL A 299 8.53 10.24 -7.99
CA VAL A 299 8.94 9.64 -6.71
C VAL A 299 7.77 8.93 -6.05
N ALA A 300 8.13 8.03 -5.12
CA ALA A 300 7.23 7.49 -4.12
C ALA A 300 7.60 8.07 -2.75
N LEU A 301 6.60 8.49 -1.99
CA LEU A 301 6.76 8.96 -0.61
C LEU A 301 6.32 7.87 0.35
N GLU A 302 7.18 7.47 1.27
CA GLU A 302 6.79 6.66 2.42
C GLU A 302 6.68 7.52 3.67
N TYR A 303 5.55 7.39 4.36
CA TYR A 303 5.34 8.07 5.62
C TYR A 303 5.88 7.29 6.83
N PRO A 304 6.27 7.98 7.93
CA PRO A 304 6.73 7.37 9.18
C PRO A 304 5.59 6.92 10.10
N TRP A 305 4.53 6.39 9.50
CA TRP A 305 3.41 5.79 10.21
C TRP A 305 3.03 4.50 9.50
N SER A 306 2.24 3.69 10.18
CA SER A 306 1.78 2.38 9.72
C SER A 306 0.29 2.22 9.94
N VAL A 307 -0.26 1.20 9.30
CA VAL A 307 -1.63 0.74 9.54
C VAL A 307 -1.61 -0.63 10.23
N PRO A 308 -2.55 -0.91 11.15
CA PRO A 308 -2.72 -2.25 11.68
C PRO A 308 -3.15 -3.21 10.57
N HIS A 309 -2.33 -4.23 10.32
CA HIS A 309 -2.59 -5.29 9.36
C HIS A 309 -2.70 -6.60 10.13
N LEU A 310 -3.95 -7.03 10.33
CA LEU A 310 -4.32 -8.11 11.24
C LEU A 310 -5.22 -9.09 10.48
N PRO A 311 -4.63 -9.98 9.65
CA PRO A 311 -5.40 -10.99 8.92
C PRO A 311 -6.27 -11.84 9.85
N LEU A 312 -7.50 -12.12 9.42
CA LEU A 312 -8.44 -12.95 10.19
C LEU A 312 -7.95 -14.39 10.34
N GLU A 313 -7.31 -14.92 9.31
CA GLU A 313 -6.66 -16.22 9.35
C GLU A 313 -5.24 -16.06 9.89
N GLN A 314 -4.88 -16.85 10.91
CA GLN A 314 -3.51 -16.88 11.41
C GLN A 314 -2.57 -17.40 10.32
N ARG A 315 -1.63 -16.55 9.92
CA ARG A 315 -0.57 -16.88 8.97
C ARG A 315 0.71 -17.16 9.76
N ALA A 316 1.42 -18.22 9.41
CA ALA A 316 2.75 -18.52 9.93
C ALA A 316 3.66 -18.95 8.78
N PHE A 317 4.98 -18.80 8.96
CA PHE A 317 5.96 -19.39 8.05
C PHE A 317 6.37 -20.76 8.54
N ASP A 318 6.36 -21.74 7.64
CA ASP A 318 7.17 -22.94 7.82
C ASP A 318 8.62 -22.57 7.49
N LEU A 319 9.49 -22.62 8.50
CA LEU A 319 10.93 -22.34 8.37
C LEU A 319 11.72 -23.63 8.13
#